data_AF-A0A7J9HME1-F1
#
_entry.id   AF-A0A7J9HME1-F1
#
_cell.length_a   1.000
_cell.length_b   1.000
_cell.length_c   1.000
_cell.angle_alpha   90.00
_cell.angle_beta   90.00
_cell.angle_gamma   90.00
#
_symmetry.space_group_name_H-M   'P 1'
#
loop_
_entity.id
_entity.type
_entity.pdbx_description
1 polymer ?
#
loop_
_entity_poly.entity_id
_entity_poly.type
_entity_poly.pdbx_seq_one_letter_code
_entity_poly.pdbx_strand_id
1 'polypeptide(L)'
;MESLADLDSSLKKLGSRLLVLKGEPSEVLIRCLNEWDVRKLCFEYDTDPYYQALDDKAKNYASAAGIEVFSPVSHTIFDPADIIEKNGGRPPLSYQSFLKLAGEPSFSLSVELSWMPPVGDVGRCEILQVPTLKELGYVEKHQDEFTPFRGGESEALRRLRESLSDKEWVANFEKPKGDPSAYIKPATTVLSPYLKFGCLSSRYFYQCLKDVYKNVKRHTSPPVSLVGQLLWREFFYTVAFGTPNFDEMKGNKICKQ
;
A
#
# COMPACT_ATOMS: atom_id res chain seq x y z
N MET A 1 -0.34 -4.09 14.10
CA MET A 1 0.37 -3.48 15.26
C MET A 1 1.87 -3.43 15.01
N GLU A 2 2.50 -4.53 14.62
CA GLU A 2 3.95 -4.55 14.36
C GLU A 2 4.40 -3.48 13.34
N SER A 3 3.66 -3.32 12.24
CA SER A 3 3.97 -2.26 11.27
C SER A 3 3.88 -0.83 11.85
N LEU A 4 2.97 -0.60 12.80
CA LEU A 4 2.83 0.70 13.46
C LEU A 4 3.99 0.93 14.45
N ALA A 5 4.43 -0.10 15.15
CA ALA A 5 5.57 -0.02 16.07
C ALA A 5 6.89 0.22 15.33
N ASP A 6 7.06 -0.42 14.16
CA ASP A 6 8.20 -0.19 13.26
C ASP A 6 8.17 1.25 12.71
N LEU A 7 7.01 1.74 12.25
CA LEU A 7 6.84 3.13 11.82
C LEU A 7 7.20 4.12 12.95
N ASP A 8 6.65 3.94 14.15
CA ASP A 8 6.97 4.80 15.30
C ASP A 8 8.48 4.82 15.61
N SER A 9 9.13 3.66 15.53
CA SER A 9 10.58 3.54 15.70
C SER A 9 11.36 4.29 14.63
N SER A 10 10.93 4.24 13.37
CA SER A 10 11.53 5.00 12.26
C SER A 10 11.34 6.51 12.44
N LEU A 11 10.15 6.97 12.83
CA LEU A 11 9.90 8.40 13.07
C LEU A 11 10.73 8.94 14.25
N LYS A 12 10.90 8.15 15.31
CA LYS A 12 11.78 8.49 16.46
C LYS A 12 13.23 8.69 16.08
N LYS A 13 13.77 7.88 15.16
CA LYS A 13 15.13 8.06 14.63
C LYS A 13 15.31 9.38 13.88
N LEU A 14 14.24 9.94 13.33
CA LEU A 14 14.22 11.21 12.60
C LEU A 14 13.84 12.42 13.47
N GLY A 15 13.66 12.24 14.79
CA GLY A 15 13.30 13.32 15.71
C GLY A 15 11.79 13.56 15.87
N SER A 16 10.95 12.65 15.40
CA SER A 16 9.49 12.71 15.49
C SER A 16 8.91 11.48 16.21
N ARG A 17 7.61 11.21 16.09
CA ARG A 17 6.95 10.01 16.64
C ARG A 17 5.60 9.76 15.97
N LEU A 18 5.10 8.53 16.11
CA LEU A 18 3.72 8.22 15.71
C LEU A 18 2.74 8.69 16.81
N LEU A 19 1.63 9.29 16.39
CA LEU A 19 0.49 9.60 17.25
C LEU A 19 -0.62 8.60 16.95
N VAL A 20 -0.88 7.69 17.90
CA VAL A 20 -1.99 6.74 17.78
C VAL A 20 -3.20 7.31 18.49
N LEU A 21 -4.29 7.50 17.75
CA LEU A 21 -5.56 8.00 18.25
C LEU A 21 -6.60 6.90 18.09
N LYS A 22 -7.59 6.85 19.00
CA LYS A 22 -8.68 5.87 18.98
C LYS A 22 -10.02 6.57 18.77
N GLY A 23 -10.85 6.02 17.88
CA GLY A 23 -12.19 6.51 17.58
C GLY A 23 -12.55 6.25 16.11
N GLU A 24 -13.67 6.83 15.68
CA GLU A 24 -14.03 6.87 14.27
C GLU A 24 -13.04 7.82 13.54
N PRO A 25 -12.41 7.41 12.43
CA PRO A 25 -11.33 8.18 11.81
C PRO A 25 -11.69 9.60 11.36
N SER A 26 -12.84 9.82 10.71
CA SER A 26 -13.28 11.15 10.28
C SER A 26 -13.51 12.09 11.47
N GLU A 27 -14.18 11.62 12.52
CA GLU A 27 -14.44 12.40 13.74
C GLU A 27 -13.15 12.75 14.47
N VAL A 28 -12.25 11.77 14.63
CA VAL A 28 -10.96 11.97 15.27
C VAL A 28 -10.11 12.94 14.46
N LEU A 29 -10.06 12.79 13.13
CA LEU A 29 -9.28 13.67 12.26
C LEU A 29 -9.80 15.11 12.31
N ILE A 30 -11.12 15.31 12.20
CA ILE A 30 -11.74 16.65 12.29
C ILE A 30 -11.44 17.30 13.66
N ARG A 31 -11.52 16.53 14.74
CA ARG A 31 -11.15 17.02 16.08
C ARG A 31 -9.67 17.44 16.13
N CYS A 32 -8.77 16.63 15.57
CA CYS A 32 -7.35 16.97 15.51
C CYS A 32 -7.08 18.23 14.68
N LEU A 33 -7.72 18.38 13.52
CA LEU A 33 -7.59 19.58 12.68
C LEU A 33 -8.14 20.86 13.34
N ASN A 34 -9.04 20.72 14.33
CA ASN A 34 -9.55 21.83 15.12
C ASN A 34 -8.65 22.21 16.30
N GLU A 35 -8.11 21.18 16.98
CA GLU A 35 -7.30 21.37 18.17
C GLU A 35 -5.88 21.81 17.82
N TRP A 36 -5.35 21.35 16.69
CA TRP A 36 -3.98 21.58 16.26
C TRP A 36 -3.91 22.70 15.21
N ASP A 37 -2.87 23.55 15.27
CA ASP A 37 -2.62 24.61 14.26
C ASP A 37 -2.04 24.01 12.97
N VAL A 38 -2.86 23.26 12.24
CA VAL A 38 -2.50 22.56 11.00
C VAL A 38 -2.94 23.38 9.79
N ARG A 39 -1.98 23.69 8.91
CA ARG A 39 -2.25 24.37 7.62
C ARG A 39 -2.28 23.42 6.43
N LYS A 40 -1.76 22.20 6.61
CA LYS A 40 -1.65 21.20 5.55
C LYS A 40 -1.89 19.80 6.10
N LEU A 41 -2.81 19.07 5.47
CA LEU A 41 -3.09 17.67 5.72
C LEU A 41 -2.56 16.84 4.55
N CYS A 42 -1.73 15.84 4.85
CA CYS A 42 -1.18 14.92 3.86
C CYS A 42 -1.58 13.49 4.20
N PHE A 43 -2.00 12.72 3.20
CA PHE A 43 -2.24 11.28 3.32
C PHE A 43 -2.14 10.63 1.93
N GLU A 44 -1.70 9.38 1.87
CA GLU A 44 -1.70 8.63 0.61
C GLU A 44 -3.13 8.39 0.13
N TYR A 45 -3.38 8.56 -1.18
CA TYR A 45 -4.68 8.28 -1.78
C TYR A 45 -4.98 6.78 -1.76
N ASP A 46 -6.21 6.41 -1.39
CA ASP A 46 -6.70 5.03 -1.42
C ASP A 46 -7.98 4.91 -2.27
N THR A 47 -8.10 3.79 -2.97
CA THR A 47 -9.20 3.50 -3.91
C THR A 47 -10.36 2.76 -3.26
N ASP A 48 -10.19 2.17 -2.07
CA ASP A 48 -11.26 1.41 -1.41
C ASP A 48 -12.46 2.33 -1.08
N PRO A 49 -13.71 1.90 -1.34
CA PRO A 49 -14.90 2.72 -1.14
C PRO A 49 -15.04 3.32 0.27
N TYR A 50 -14.58 2.59 1.28
CA TYR A 50 -14.57 3.06 2.67
C TYR A 50 -13.66 4.30 2.83
N TYR A 51 -12.44 4.25 2.30
CA TYR A 51 -11.49 5.35 2.40
C TYR A 51 -11.91 6.53 1.52
N GLN A 52 -12.50 6.31 0.35
CA GLN A 52 -13.05 7.41 -0.45
C GLN A 52 -14.11 8.21 0.32
N ALA A 53 -15.05 7.53 0.98
CA ALA A 53 -16.08 8.20 1.77
C ALA A 53 -15.52 8.95 2.99
N LEU A 54 -14.47 8.42 3.62
CA LEU A 54 -13.75 9.07 4.72
C LEU A 54 -12.98 10.29 4.22
N ASP A 55 -12.23 10.14 3.13
CA ASP A 55 -11.40 11.16 2.52
C ASP A 55 -12.24 12.33 2.03
N ASP A 56 -13.43 12.09 1.47
CA ASP A 56 -14.35 13.14 1.04
C ASP A 56 -14.80 14.00 2.23
N LYS A 57 -15.12 13.37 3.38
CA LYS A 57 -15.45 14.12 4.60
C LYS A 57 -14.25 14.95 5.08
N ALA A 58 -13.06 14.37 5.09
CA ALA A 58 -11.84 15.03 5.52
C ALA A 58 -11.47 16.21 4.60
N LYS A 59 -11.54 16.03 3.27
CA LYS A 59 -11.26 17.04 2.24
C LYS A 59 -12.26 18.19 2.31
N ASN A 60 -13.55 17.90 2.44
CA ASN A 60 -14.59 18.91 2.58
C ASN A 60 -14.38 19.75 3.84
N TYR A 61 -14.05 19.10 4.96
CA TYR A 61 -13.73 19.79 6.20
C TYR A 61 -12.49 20.68 6.06
N ALA A 62 -11.38 20.10 5.59
CA ALA A 62 -10.12 20.81 5.40
C ALA A 62 -10.28 22.03 4.49
N SER A 63 -10.98 21.88 3.36
CA SER A 63 -11.27 22.99 2.45
C SER A 63 -12.08 24.11 3.13
N ALA A 64 -13.09 23.77 3.93
CA ALA A 64 -13.89 24.76 4.65
C ALA A 64 -13.09 25.47 5.76
N ALA A 65 -12.11 24.78 6.36
CA ALA A 65 -11.21 25.31 7.38
C ALA A 65 -9.98 26.04 6.80
N GLY A 66 -9.82 26.12 5.47
CA GLY A 66 -8.67 26.73 4.82
C GLY A 66 -7.36 25.93 4.98
N ILE A 67 -7.46 24.61 5.12
CA ILE A 67 -6.34 23.67 5.26
C ILE A 67 -6.06 23.06 3.88
N GLU A 68 -4.81 23.16 3.42
CA GLU A 68 -4.36 22.54 2.17
C GLU A 68 -4.39 21.01 2.32
N VAL A 69 -4.92 20.30 1.31
CA VAL A 69 -4.87 18.83 1.27
C VAL A 69 -3.94 18.38 0.15
N PHE A 70 -2.98 17.53 0.50
CA PHE A 70 -2.11 16.85 -0.46
C PHE A 70 -2.29 15.33 -0.36
N SER A 71 -2.90 14.73 -1.37
CA SER A 71 -3.16 13.29 -1.40
C SER A 71 -2.67 12.66 -2.71
N PRO A 72 -1.39 12.29 -2.79
CA PRO A 72 -0.82 11.69 -3.99
C PRO A 72 -1.19 10.20 -4.08
N VAL A 73 -1.33 9.71 -5.31
CA VAL A 73 -1.34 8.28 -5.60
C VAL A 73 0.07 7.75 -5.43
N SER A 74 0.31 6.90 -4.43
CA SER A 74 1.60 6.19 -4.26
C SER A 74 1.47 4.73 -3.80
N HIS A 75 0.26 4.30 -3.41
CA HIS A 75 -0.02 2.90 -3.08
C HIS A 75 0.01 2.02 -4.34
N THR A 76 -0.58 2.52 -5.43
CA THR A 76 -0.54 1.94 -6.76
C THR A 76 0.56 2.57 -7.60
N ILE A 77 1.00 1.83 -8.61
CA ILE A 77 1.95 2.32 -9.61
C ILE A 77 1.27 3.38 -10.48
N PHE A 78 0.04 3.10 -10.92
CA PHE A 78 -0.78 3.96 -11.78
C PHE A 78 -1.96 4.54 -11.00
N ASP A 79 -2.47 5.68 -11.46
CA ASP A 79 -3.79 6.16 -11.04
C ASP A 79 -4.87 5.38 -11.80
N PRO A 80 -5.75 4.61 -11.13
CA PRO A 80 -6.88 3.94 -11.76
C PRO A 80 -7.77 4.84 -12.61
N ALA A 81 -8.00 6.08 -12.19
CA ALA A 81 -8.86 7.03 -12.91
C ALA A 81 -8.27 7.36 -14.29
N ASP A 82 -6.96 7.63 -14.37
CA ASP A 82 -6.25 7.90 -15.62
C ASP A 82 -6.37 6.72 -16.61
N ILE A 83 -6.26 5.48 -16.11
CA ILE A 83 -6.37 4.28 -16.95
C ILE A 83 -7.80 4.11 -17.49
N ILE A 84 -8.81 4.35 -16.65
CA ILE A 84 -10.22 4.28 -17.03
C ILE A 84 -10.55 5.36 -18.06
N GLU A 85 -10.06 6.58 -17.87
CA GLU A 85 -10.24 7.69 -18.83
C GLU A 85 -9.63 7.35 -20.19
N LYS A 86 -8.38 6.87 -20.21
CA LYS A 86 -7.70 6.38 -21.43
C LYS A 86 -8.46 5.28 -22.15
N ASN A 87 -9.30 4.54 -21.43
CA ASN A 87 -10.13 3.46 -21.96
C ASN A 87 -11.59 3.89 -22.23
N GLY A 88 -11.86 5.20 -22.37
CA GLY A 88 -13.18 5.72 -22.72
C GLY A 88 -14.18 5.69 -21.57
N GLY A 89 -13.71 5.85 -20.33
CA GLY A 89 -14.53 5.92 -19.13
C GLY A 89 -14.99 4.56 -18.60
N ARG A 90 -14.32 3.47 -18.98
CA ARG A 90 -14.62 2.11 -18.50
C ARG A 90 -13.34 1.38 -18.09
N PRO A 91 -13.35 0.56 -17.03
CA PRO A 91 -12.18 -0.24 -16.68
C PRO A 91 -11.87 -1.28 -17.77
N PRO A 92 -10.58 -1.57 -18.04
CA PRO A 92 -10.20 -2.65 -18.95
C PRO A 92 -10.60 -4.01 -18.37
N LEU A 93 -11.25 -4.88 -19.16
CA LEU A 93 -11.74 -6.18 -18.69
C LEU A 93 -10.77 -7.35 -18.95
N SER A 94 -9.62 -7.08 -19.57
CA SER A 94 -8.56 -8.07 -19.76
C SER A 94 -7.21 -7.49 -19.36
N TYR A 95 -6.35 -8.38 -18.88
CA TYR A 95 -5.01 -8.05 -18.46
C TYR A 95 -4.17 -7.44 -19.59
N GLN A 96 -4.25 -7.98 -20.81
CA GLN A 96 -3.53 -7.46 -21.97
C GLN A 96 -4.01 -6.06 -22.37
N SER A 97 -5.32 -5.79 -22.29
CA SER A 97 -5.87 -4.45 -22.53
C SER A 97 -5.34 -3.46 -21.50
N PHE A 98 -5.33 -3.83 -20.23
CA PHE A 98 -4.78 -3.01 -19.15
C PHE A 98 -3.30 -2.67 -19.41
N LEU A 99 -2.46 -3.67 -19.73
CA LEU A 99 -1.04 -3.43 -20.00
C LEU A 99 -0.81 -2.42 -21.14
N LYS A 100 -1.60 -2.52 -22.21
CA LYS A 100 -1.49 -1.60 -23.35
C LYS A 100 -1.86 -0.16 -22.97
N LEU A 101 -2.85 0.01 -22.09
CA LEU A 101 -3.31 1.32 -21.62
C LEU A 101 -2.38 1.93 -20.57
N ALA A 102 -1.87 1.10 -19.66
CA ALA A 102 -0.98 1.51 -18.58
C ALA A 102 0.38 2.00 -19.12
N GLY A 103 0.95 1.28 -20.08
CA GLY A 103 2.25 1.62 -20.64
C GLY A 103 3.38 1.54 -19.61
N GLU A 104 4.43 2.33 -19.81
CA GLU A 104 5.50 2.46 -18.81
C GLU A 104 5.09 3.50 -17.74
N PRO A 105 5.25 3.19 -16.45
CA PRO A 105 4.88 4.11 -15.40
C PRO A 105 5.86 5.28 -15.31
N SER A 106 5.33 6.47 -15.02
CA SER A 106 6.11 7.68 -14.77
C SER A 106 6.01 8.06 -13.29
N PHE A 107 7.06 7.75 -12.52
CA PHE A 107 7.20 8.22 -11.14
C PHE A 107 8.67 8.50 -10.83
N SER A 108 8.92 9.41 -9.89
CA SER A 108 10.24 9.63 -9.32
C SER A 108 10.38 8.88 -8.00
N LEU A 109 11.51 8.21 -7.82
CA LEU A 109 11.90 7.65 -6.53
C LEU A 109 12.97 8.57 -5.95
N SER A 110 12.56 9.48 -5.08
CA SER A 110 13.51 10.25 -4.29
C SER A 110 12.84 10.72 -3.02
N VAL A 111 13.14 10.03 -1.91
CA VAL A 111 13.08 10.65 -0.60
C VAL A 111 14.16 10.03 0.28
N GLU A 112 15.30 10.69 0.41
CA GLU A 112 16.16 10.49 1.57
C GLU A 112 15.77 11.52 2.62
N LEU A 113 15.14 11.08 3.70
CA LEU A 113 14.85 11.91 4.87
C LEU A 113 15.93 11.67 5.91
N SER A 114 16.71 12.70 6.20
CA SER A 114 17.67 12.69 7.31
C SER A 114 17.09 13.28 8.60
N TRP A 115 15.94 13.95 8.52
CA TRP A 115 15.30 14.65 9.63
C TRP A 115 13.81 14.86 9.36
N MET A 116 13.01 14.92 10.42
CA MET A 116 11.63 15.41 10.37
C MET A 116 11.34 16.41 11.49
N PRO A 117 10.39 17.34 11.28
CA PRO A 117 9.90 18.19 12.34
C PRO A 117 9.38 17.38 13.54
N PRO A 118 9.66 17.83 14.78
CA PRO A 118 9.07 17.23 15.96
C PRO A 118 7.56 17.48 16.00
N VAL A 119 6.85 16.68 16.79
CA VAL A 119 5.43 16.86 17.03
C VAL A 119 5.21 18.12 17.89
N GLY A 120 4.24 18.95 17.50
CA GLY A 120 3.81 20.13 18.25
C GLY A 120 2.98 19.79 19.49
N ASP A 121 2.31 20.79 20.07
CA ASP A 121 1.36 20.57 21.16
C ASP A 121 0.15 19.77 20.66
N VAL A 122 -0.13 18.65 21.32
CA VAL A 122 -1.25 17.76 20.98
C VAL A 122 -2.55 18.15 21.68
N GLY A 123 -2.51 19.18 22.55
CA GLY A 123 -3.66 19.73 23.24
C GLY A 123 -4.38 18.67 24.08
N ARG A 124 -5.70 18.61 23.95
CA ARG A 124 -6.56 17.67 24.69
C ARG A 124 -6.68 16.29 24.04
N CYS A 125 -5.97 16.03 22.95
CA CYS A 125 -6.04 14.75 22.28
C CYS A 125 -5.37 13.65 23.13
N GLU A 126 -6.11 12.58 23.42
CA GLU A 126 -5.55 11.39 24.07
C GLU A 126 -4.65 10.64 23.08
N ILE A 127 -3.33 10.76 23.27
CA ILE A 127 -2.33 10.07 22.46
C ILE A 127 -1.98 8.73 23.10
N LEU A 128 -2.32 7.66 22.39
CA LEU A 128 -2.04 6.29 22.81
C LEU A 128 -0.66 5.84 22.32
N GLN A 129 -0.13 4.81 22.98
CA GLN A 129 0.90 3.98 22.39
C GLN A 129 0.27 3.03 21.37
N VAL A 130 1.09 2.41 20.52
CA VAL A 130 0.62 1.32 19.66
C VAL A 130 0.07 0.21 20.56
N PRO A 131 -1.22 -0.15 20.46
CA PRO A 131 -1.82 -1.11 21.36
C PRO A 131 -1.32 -2.52 21.07
N THR A 132 -1.31 -3.35 22.10
CA THR A 132 -1.09 -4.79 22.05
C THR A 132 -2.39 -5.55 21.74
N LEU A 133 -2.28 -6.82 21.36
CA LEU A 133 -3.45 -7.69 21.18
C LEU A 133 -4.30 -7.77 22.45
N LYS A 134 -3.66 -7.84 23.62
CA LYS A 134 -4.33 -7.90 24.91
C LYS A 134 -5.15 -6.64 25.19
N GLU A 135 -4.61 -5.46 24.90
CA GLU A 135 -5.32 -4.17 25.06
C GLU A 135 -6.47 -4.00 24.07
N LEU A 136 -6.43 -4.71 22.94
CA LEU A 136 -7.54 -4.81 22.00
C LEU A 136 -8.58 -5.87 22.38
N GLY A 137 -8.41 -6.54 23.53
CA GLY A 137 -9.36 -7.54 24.05
C GLY A 137 -9.14 -8.96 23.55
N TYR A 138 -8.04 -9.24 22.85
CA TYR A 138 -7.69 -10.60 22.46
C TYR A 138 -7.05 -11.32 23.64
N VAL A 139 -7.61 -12.47 24.02
CA VAL A 139 -7.02 -13.34 25.03
C VAL A 139 -5.83 -14.05 24.42
N GLU A 140 -4.69 -14.01 25.09
CA GLU A 140 -3.56 -14.91 24.85
C GLU A 140 -4.03 -16.34 25.17
N LYS A 141 -4.69 -16.99 24.21
CA LYS A 141 -4.66 -18.46 24.19
C LYS A 141 -3.19 -18.85 24.06
N HIS A 142 -2.77 -19.96 24.66
CA HIS A 142 -1.45 -20.55 24.40
C HIS A 142 -1.27 -20.67 22.87
N GLN A 143 -0.68 -19.64 22.27
CA GLN A 143 -0.47 -19.53 20.84
C GLN A 143 0.88 -20.17 20.62
N ASP A 144 0.87 -21.48 20.45
CA ASP A 144 2.09 -22.23 20.15
C ASP A 144 2.63 -21.88 18.74
N GLU A 145 1.84 -21.18 17.91
CA GLU A 145 2.21 -20.79 16.55
C GLU A 145 1.85 -19.33 16.25
N PHE A 146 2.88 -18.49 16.08
CA PHE A 146 2.78 -17.18 15.45
C PHE A 146 2.99 -17.30 13.94
N THR A 147 2.42 -16.38 13.17
CA THR A 147 2.81 -16.22 11.76
C THR A 147 4.33 -16.03 11.66
N PRO A 148 5.03 -16.72 10.74
CA PRO A 148 6.47 -16.54 10.55
C PRO A 148 6.80 -15.19 9.88
N PHE A 149 5.79 -14.44 9.44
CA PHE A 149 5.93 -13.17 8.75
C PHE A 149 5.61 -12.01 9.69
N ARG A 150 6.67 -11.31 10.13
CA ARG A 150 6.55 -10.09 10.94
C ARG A 150 6.09 -8.91 10.08
N GLY A 151 5.34 -7.98 10.67
CA GLY A 151 4.98 -6.71 10.03
C GLY A 151 6.10 -5.66 10.09
N GLY A 152 5.97 -4.59 9.30
CA GLY A 152 6.91 -3.45 9.28
C GLY A 152 7.59 -3.22 7.95
N GLU A 153 7.99 -1.98 7.72
CA GLU A 153 8.83 -1.54 6.60
C GLU A 153 10.23 -2.17 6.69
N SER A 154 10.83 -2.20 7.88
CA SER A 154 12.15 -2.81 8.09
C SER A 154 12.20 -4.26 7.60
N GLU A 155 11.17 -5.04 7.94
CA GLU A 155 11.03 -6.42 7.51
C GLU A 155 10.71 -6.52 6.01
N ALA A 156 9.86 -5.64 5.49
CA ALA A 156 9.55 -5.57 4.07
C ALA A 156 10.80 -5.36 3.21
N LEU A 157 11.65 -4.41 3.58
CA LEU A 157 12.89 -4.07 2.87
C LEU A 157 13.96 -5.15 3.03
N ARG A 158 14.05 -5.80 4.20
CA ARG A 158 14.91 -6.98 4.39
C ARG A 158 14.51 -8.10 3.43
N ARG A 159 13.21 -8.42 3.40
CA ARG A 159 12.65 -9.53 2.62
C ARG A 159 12.65 -9.26 1.12
N LEU A 160 12.49 -8.00 0.70
CA LEU A 160 12.71 -7.57 -0.68
C LEU A 160 14.15 -7.84 -1.11
N ARG A 161 15.15 -7.41 -0.33
CA ARG A 161 16.57 -7.62 -0.65
C ARG A 161 16.90 -9.10 -0.77
N GLU A 162 16.38 -9.93 0.13
CA GLU A 162 16.53 -11.39 0.07
C GLU A 162 15.84 -12.01 -1.14
N SER A 163 14.63 -11.56 -1.47
CA SER A 163 13.90 -12.06 -2.65
C SER A 163 14.59 -11.68 -3.96
N LEU A 164 15.33 -10.58 -3.98
CA LEU A 164 16.03 -10.08 -5.17
C LEU A 164 17.52 -10.42 -5.20
N SER A 165 18.03 -11.18 -4.23
CA SER A 165 19.45 -11.53 -4.17
C SER A 165 19.86 -12.48 -5.30
N ASP A 166 18.96 -13.41 -5.66
CA ASP A 166 19.13 -14.30 -6.80
C ASP A 166 18.54 -13.67 -8.07
N LYS A 167 19.40 -12.93 -8.78
CA LYS A 167 19.01 -12.22 -10.02
C LYS A 167 18.59 -13.18 -11.13
N GLU A 168 19.10 -14.41 -11.15
CA GLU A 168 18.74 -15.41 -12.15
C GLU A 168 17.33 -15.94 -11.90
N TRP A 169 17.00 -16.24 -10.63
CA TRP A 169 15.64 -16.58 -10.24
C TRP A 169 14.65 -15.45 -10.57
N VAL A 170 15.00 -14.19 -10.26
CA VAL A 170 14.16 -13.01 -10.57
C VAL A 170 13.92 -12.87 -12.07
N ALA A 171 14.97 -13.03 -12.88
CA ALA A 171 14.89 -12.92 -14.34
C ALA A 171 14.08 -14.06 -14.97
N ASN A 172 14.19 -15.28 -14.44
CA ASN A 172 13.52 -16.46 -14.98
C ASN A 172 12.18 -16.80 -14.29
N PHE A 173 11.71 -15.96 -13.37
CA PHE A 173 10.49 -16.24 -12.61
C PHE A 173 9.27 -16.38 -13.52
N GLU A 174 8.50 -17.45 -13.33
CA GLU A 174 7.20 -17.65 -13.98
C GLU A 174 6.19 -18.15 -12.95
N LYS A 175 5.18 -17.33 -12.65
CA LYS A 175 4.17 -17.64 -11.63
C LYS A 175 3.54 -19.03 -11.76
N PRO A 176 3.13 -19.52 -12.95
CA PRO A 176 2.52 -20.85 -13.06
C PRO A 176 3.44 -22.03 -12.73
N LYS A 177 4.76 -21.81 -12.68
CA LYS A 177 5.75 -22.86 -12.38
C LYS A 177 6.11 -22.96 -10.89
N GLY A 178 5.58 -22.07 -10.05
CA GLY A 178 5.85 -22.10 -8.61
C GLY A 178 5.24 -23.32 -7.93
N ASP A 179 5.98 -23.93 -7.01
CA ASP A 179 5.51 -25.05 -6.19
C ASP A 179 4.65 -24.55 -5.01
N PRO A 180 3.34 -24.83 -4.98
CA PRO A 180 2.47 -24.42 -3.89
C PRO A 180 2.72 -25.21 -2.59
N SER A 181 3.43 -26.34 -2.64
CA SER A 181 3.75 -27.16 -1.47
C SER A 181 5.01 -26.72 -0.72
N ALA A 182 5.78 -25.77 -1.27
CA ALA A 182 7.01 -25.28 -0.67
C ALA A 182 6.72 -24.28 0.48
N TYR A 183 6.55 -24.77 1.71
CA TYR A 183 6.29 -23.93 2.90
C TYR A 183 7.56 -23.51 3.67
N ILE A 184 8.63 -24.33 3.64
CA ILE A 184 9.90 -24.02 4.35
C ILE A 184 10.63 -22.86 3.67
N LYS A 185 10.73 -22.91 2.34
CA LYS A 185 11.23 -21.83 1.49
C LYS A 185 10.15 -21.52 0.45
N PRO A 186 9.30 -20.50 0.66
CA PRO A 186 8.22 -20.17 -0.25
C PRO A 186 8.68 -20.02 -1.71
N ALA A 187 7.94 -20.61 -2.64
CA ALA A 187 8.22 -20.53 -4.08
C ALA A 187 8.00 -19.12 -4.68
N THR A 188 7.50 -18.17 -3.89
CA THR A 188 7.27 -16.77 -4.28
C THR A 188 7.84 -15.83 -3.22
N THR A 189 7.88 -14.53 -3.52
CA THR A 189 8.47 -13.53 -2.64
C THR A 189 7.74 -13.37 -1.31
N VAL A 190 6.44 -13.69 -1.23
CA VAL A 190 5.55 -13.44 -0.07
C VAL A 190 5.62 -11.95 0.38
N LEU A 191 5.79 -11.03 -0.57
CA LEU A 191 5.77 -9.59 -0.31
C LEU A 191 4.36 -8.99 -0.23
N SER A 192 3.33 -9.79 -0.49
CA SER A 192 1.92 -9.36 -0.49
C SER A 192 1.43 -8.70 0.80
N PRO A 193 1.72 -9.16 2.03
CA PRO A 193 1.27 -8.46 3.23
C PRO A 193 1.89 -7.07 3.37
N TYR A 194 3.15 -6.91 2.95
CA TYR A 194 3.85 -5.62 3.01
C TYR A 194 3.34 -4.64 1.95
N LEU A 195 3.04 -5.13 0.74
CA LEU A 195 2.38 -4.35 -0.31
C LEU A 195 0.95 -3.96 0.07
N LYS A 196 0.22 -4.80 0.81
CA LYS A 196 -1.12 -4.45 1.32
C LYS A 196 -1.01 -3.24 2.24
N PHE A 197 -0.19 -3.32 3.28
CA PHE A 197 -0.14 -2.29 4.32
C PHE A 197 0.72 -1.07 3.97
N GLY A 198 1.24 -0.98 2.73
CA GLY A 198 2.15 0.09 2.34
C GLY A 198 3.53 0.02 3.01
N CYS A 199 3.84 -1.06 3.74
CA CYS A 199 5.19 -1.29 4.30
C CYS A 199 6.25 -1.47 3.21
N LEU A 200 5.84 -1.87 2.00
CA LEU A 200 6.67 -1.85 0.81
C LEU A 200 5.99 -1.00 -0.27
N SER A 201 6.70 0.01 -0.77
CA SER A 201 6.25 0.76 -1.94
C SER A 201 6.25 -0.13 -3.19
N SER A 202 5.10 -0.19 -3.87
CA SER A 202 4.93 -0.90 -5.16
C SER A 202 5.81 -0.30 -6.25
N ARG A 203 5.99 1.03 -6.24
CA ARG A 203 6.87 1.78 -7.16
C ARG A 203 8.34 1.46 -6.92
N TYR A 204 8.77 1.43 -5.66
CA TYR A 204 10.14 1.02 -5.32
C TYR A 204 10.42 -0.42 -5.76
N PHE A 205 9.49 -1.34 -5.47
CA PHE A 205 9.64 -2.72 -5.91
C PHE A 205 9.69 -2.86 -7.44
N TYR A 206 8.81 -2.14 -8.16
CA TYR A 206 8.86 -2.10 -9.63
C TYR A 206 10.23 -1.65 -10.13
N GLN A 207 10.79 -0.56 -9.59
CA GLN A 207 12.11 -0.08 -9.99
C GLN A 207 13.20 -1.13 -9.71
N CYS A 208 13.22 -1.74 -8.52
CA CYS A 208 14.20 -2.77 -8.20
C CYS A 208 14.16 -3.93 -9.21
N LEU A 209 12.96 -4.36 -9.63
CA LEU A 209 12.81 -5.38 -10.67
C LEU A 209 13.33 -4.90 -12.03
N LYS A 210 13.00 -3.66 -12.43
CA LYS A 210 13.51 -3.07 -13.69
C LYS A 210 15.04 -2.97 -13.68
N ASP A 211 15.65 -2.67 -12.54
CA ASP A 211 17.10 -2.61 -12.41
C ASP A 211 17.75 -4.00 -12.53
N VAL A 212 17.12 -5.05 -11.99
CA VAL A 212 17.56 -6.43 -12.27
C VAL A 212 17.45 -6.74 -13.76
N TYR A 213 16.30 -6.43 -14.38
CA TYR A 213 16.02 -6.74 -15.78
C TYR A 213 16.95 -6.03 -16.78
N LYS A 214 17.35 -4.78 -16.49
CA LYS A 214 18.35 -4.05 -17.30
C LYS A 214 19.73 -4.71 -17.29
N ASN A 215 20.06 -5.47 -16.24
CA ASN A 215 21.38 -6.06 -16.02
C ASN A 215 21.46 -7.53 -16.43
N VAL A 216 20.42 -8.09 -17.05
CA VAL A 216 20.39 -9.48 -17.54
C VAL A 216 20.07 -9.51 -19.04
N LYS A 217 20.56 -10.54 -19.75
CA LYS A 217 20.39 -10.64 -21.21
C LYS A 217 18.94 -10.97 -21.61
N ARG A 218 18.25 -11.78 -20.81
CA ARG A 218 16.88 -12.23 -21.03
C ARG A 218 16.18 -12.31 -19.68
N HIS A 219 14.90 -12.01 -19.67
CA HIS A 219 14.03 -12.19 -18.52
C HIS A 219 12.61 -12.52 -19.01
N THR A 220 11.78 -13.05 -18.12
CA THR A 220 10.38 -13.33 -18.41
C THR A 220 9.57 -12.03 -18.49
N SER A 221 8.44 -12.09 -19.18
CA SER A 221 7.54 -10.94 -19.38
C SER A 221 6.21 -11.15 -18.66
N PRO A 222 5.44 -10.08 -18.41
CA PRO A 222 4.04 -10.21 -18.02
C PRO A 222 3.27 -11.13 -19.00
N PRO A 223 2.32 -11.95 -18.53
CA PRO A 223 1.72 -11.97 -17.19
C PRO A 223 2.46 -12.82 -16.14
N VAL A 224 3.47 -13.60 -16.54
CA VAL A 224 4.06 -14.63 -15.66
C VAL A 224 5.21 -14.11 -14.81
N SER A 225 5.91 -13.06 -15.26
CA SER A 225 7.06 -12.49 -14.56
C SER A 225 6.70 -11.86 -13.21
N LEU A 226 7.71 -11.55 -12.39
CA LEU A 226 7.51 -10.85 -11.12
C LEU A 226 6.91 -9.45 -11.31
N VAL A 227 7.37 -8.69 -12.33
CA VAL A 227 6.72 -7.43 -12.72
C VAL A 227 5.27 -7.69 -13.15
N GLY A 228 5.00 -8.80 -13.85
CA GLY A 228 3.64 -9.21 -14.16
C GLY A 228 2.77 -9.40 -12.91
N GLN A 229 3.32 -9.86 -11.79
CA GLN A 229 2.55 -10.00 -10.54
C GLN A 229 2.18 -8.63 -9.92
N LEU A 230 3.06 -7.62 -10.02
CA LEU A 230 2.70 -6.25 -9.65
C LEU A 230 1.60 -5.69 -10.57
N LEU A 231 1.71 -5.94 -11.87
CA LEU A 231 0.72 -5.46 -12.83
C LEU A 231 -0.64 -6.18 -12.69
N TRP A 232 -0.67 -7.42 -12.18
CA TRP A 232 -1.92 -8.07 -11.78
C TRP A 232 -2.61 -7.33 -10.63
N ARG A 233 -1.83 -6.86 -9.64
CA ARG A 233 -2.36 -5.99 -8.59
C ARG A 233 -2.94 -4.72 -9.19
N GLU A 234 -2.19 -4.02 -10.04
CA GLU A 234 -2.66 -2.77 -10.68
C GLU A 234 -3.91 -2.97 -11.55
N PHE A 235 -3.99 -4.09 -12.28
CA PHE A 235 -5.16 -4.48 -13.06
C PHE A 235 -6.40 -4.58 -12.16
N PHE A 236 -6.32 -5.33 -11.05
CA PHE A 236 -7.47 -5.50 -10.17
C PHE A 236 -7.82 -4.24 -9.39
N TYR A 237 -6.85 -3.42 -8.96
CA TYR A 237 -7.15 -2.09 -8.39
C TYR A 237 -7.93 -1.23 -9.38
N THR A 238 -7.50 -1.22 -10.64
CA THR A 238 -8.17 -0.45 -11.70
C THR A 238 -9.60 -0.93 -11.96
N VAL A 239 -9.78 -2.25 -12.09
CA VAL A 239 -11.10 -2.84 -12.33
C VAL A 239 -12.02 -2.63 -11.14
N ALA A 240 -11.53 -2.85 -9.91
CA ALA A 240 -12.31 -2.67 -8.69
C ALA A 240 -12.79 -1.22 -8.54
N PHE A 241 -11.88 -0.26 -8.71
CA PHE A 241 -12.20 1.17 -8.64
C PHE A 241 -13.27 1.58 -9.68
N GLY A 242 -13.18 1.06 -10.90
CA GLY A 242 -14.14 1.36 -11.97
C GLY A 242 -15.44 0.55 -11.95
N THR A 243 -15.64 -0.36 -10.99
CA THR A 243 -16.77 -1.30 -10.98
C THR A 243 -17.58 -1.16 -9.69
N PRO A 244 -18.81 -0.59 -9.75
CA PRO A 244 -19.72 -0.63 -8.62
C PRO A 244 -20.02 -2.06 -8.17
N ASN A 245 -20.13 -2.27 -6.85
CA ASN A 245 -20.40 -3.57 -6.23
C ASN A 245 -19.36 -4.65 -6.59
N PHE A 246 -18.10 -4.26 -6.83
CA PHE A 246 -17.05 -5.21 -7.23
C PHE A 246 -16.87 -6.39 -6.26
N ASP A 247 -17.13 -6.17 -4.98
CA ASP A 247 -17.03 -7.11 -3.87
C ASP A 247 -18.31 -7.93 -3.61
N GLU A 248 -19.36 -7.71 -4.39
CA GLU A 248 -20.64 -8.43 -4.29
C GLU A 248 -20.95 -9.16 -5.60
N MET A 249 -21.76 -10.22 -5.53
CA MET A 249 -22.30 -10.87 -6.74
C MET A 249 -23.45 -10.04 -7.31
N LYS A 250 -24.47 -9.75 -6.51
CA LYS A 250 -25.69 -9.09 -6.97
C LYS A 250 -25.40 -7.64 -7.38
N GLY A 251 -25.78 -7.26 -8.59
CA GLY A 251 -25.60 -5.89 -9.09
C GLY A 251 -24.21 -5.58 -9.66
N ASN A 252 -23.27 -6.53 -9.55
CA ASN A 252 -21.95 -6.42 -10.16
C ASN A 252 -21.99 -6.76 -11.65
N LYS A 253 -21.75 -5.76 -12.50
CA LYS A 253 -21.87 -5.88 -13.97
C LYS A 253 -20.88 -6.85 -14.62
N ILE A 254 -19.81 -7.21 -13.94
CA ILE A 254 -18.78 -8.13 -14.46
C ILE A 254 -18.79 -9.48 -13.76
N CYS A 255 -19.65 -9.67 -12.75
CA CYS A 255 -19.84 -10.94 -12.07
C CYS A 255 -21.01 -11.70 -12.70
N LYS A 256 -20.83 -13.00 -12.92
CA LYS A 256 -21.89 -13.87 -13.42
C LYS A 256 -22.99 -14.00 -12.36
N GLN A 257 -24.23 -13.69 -12.75
CA GLN A 257 -25.42 -13.77 -11.91
C GLN A 257 -26.06 -15.16 -11.93
#